data_AF-A0A3M6VMS1-F1
#
_entry.id   AF-A0A3M6VMS1-F1
#
_cell.length_a   1.000
_cell.length_b   1.000
_cell.length_c   1.000
_cell.angle_alpha   90.00
_cell.angle_beta   90.00
_cell.angle_gamma   90.00
#
_symmetry.space_group_name_H-M   'P 1'
#
loop_
_entity.id
_entity.type
_entity.pdbx_description
1 polymer ?
#
loop_
_entity_poly.entity_id
_entity_poly.type
_entity_poly.pdbx_seq_one_letter_code
_entity_poly.pdbx_strand_id
1 'polypeptide(L)'
;MEVRAKKRNEKIKRTQQKEQEDTIKKEEYEKEWEKMAQEERERKRKQQQARRNGRRRPTSTKTVRVSQMRQQINNKLQQMDHKETPVPPPLHPTDLPRPRHDDGVDVDGRRSRRKSESKTSESEVEEERPPPSTDSPPLPPEPTMADTELYLRQQARLRERHELQMKKKVEADEADAVRGDIHRRVEMWAFGKKFLHMILTLDQISSNDALKKCQLMVAQSPDDDTVRKAYRNILRVVHPDKLRGATIPEQLEAKELFTALNQAFEKSKNQVA
;
A
#
# COMPACT_ATOMS: atom_id res chain seq x y z
N MET A 1 -24.84 46.61 -42.29
CA MET A 1 -23.49 46.22 -41.78
C MET A 1 -23.49 45.65 -40.36
N GLU A 2 -24.40 46.07 -39.47
CA GLU A 2 -24.39 45.74 -38.03
C GLU A 2 -24.29 44.25 -37.66
N VAL A 3 -24.93 43.35 -38.41
CA VAL A 3 -24.95 41.91 -38.10
C VAL A 3 -23.53 41.31 -38.07
N ARG A 4 -22.63 41.79 -38.93
CA ARG A 4 -21.21 41.35 -38.93
C ARG A 4 -20.45 41.88 -37.71
N ALA A 5 -20.76 43.10 -37.25
CA ALA A 5 -20.15 43.68 -36.05
C ALA A 5 -20.60 42.94 -34.77
N LYS A 6 -21.90 42.65 -34.64
CA LYS A 6 -22.46 41.85 -33.53
C LYS A 6 -21.78 40.47 -33.45
N LYS A 7 -21.65 39.76 -34.58
CA LYS A 7 -20.97 38.45 -34.66
C LYS A 7 -19.48 38.49 -34.30
N ARG A 8 -18.76 39.58 -34.62
CA ARG A 8 -17.35 39.77 -34.22
C ARG A 8 -17.21 39.97 -32.71
N ASN A 9 -18.07 40.81 -32.12
CA ASN A 9 -18.07 41.07 -30.68
C ASN A 9 -18.45 39.83 -29.85
N GLU A 10 -19.41 39.03 -30.33
CA GLU A 10 -19.76 37.76 -29.70
C GLU A 10 -18.59 36.76 -29.73
N LYS A 11 -17.87 36.67 -30.85
CA LYS A 11 -16.68 35.81 -30.95
C LYS A 11 -15.60 36.23 -29.94
N ILE A 12 -15.33 37.54 -29.82
CA ILE A 12 -14.35 38.08 -28.86
C ILE A 12 -14.74 37.74 -27.42
N LYS A 13 -16.02 37.91 -27.05
CA LYS A 13 -16.52 37.54 -25.72
C LYS A 13 -16.35 36.05 -25.42
N ARG A 14 -16.65 35.16 -26.38
CA ARG A 14 -16.45 33.70 -26.19
C ARG A 14 -14.98 33.31 -26.01
N THR A 15 -14.04 33.96 -26.71
CA THR A 15 -12.60 33.73 -26.46
C THR A 15 -12.19 34.20 -25.06
N GLN A 16 -12.61 35.39 -24.62
CA GLN A 16 -12.31 35.91 -23.29
C GLN A 16 -12.91 35.04 -22.17
N GLN A 17 -14.13 34.55 -22.34
CA GLN A 17 -14.76 33.61 -21.40
C GLN A 17 -13.99 32.29 -21.33
N LYS A 18 -13.58 31.73 -22.47
CA LYS A 18 -12.80 30.50 -22.51
C LYS A 18 -11.42 30.67 -21.85
N GLU A 19 -10.74 31.78 -22.11
CA GLU A 19 -9.47 32.12 -21.46
C GLU A 19 -9.65 32.24 -19.94
N GLN A 20 -10.73 32.88 -19.48
CA GLN A 20 -11.06 32.96 -18.05
C GLN A 20 -11.33 31.57 -17.43
N GLU A 21 -12.16 30.74 -18.06
CA GLU A 21 -12.40 29.36 -17.60
C GLU A 21 -11.11 28.54 -17.53
N ASP A 22 -10.22 28.66 -18.51
CA ASP A 22 -8.96 27.92 -18.54
C ASP A 22 -7.95 28.46 -17.51
N THR A 23 -7.99 29.76 -17.18
CA THR A 23 -7.23 30.30 -16.02
C THR A 23 -7.79 29.83 -14.68
N ILE A 24 -9.11 29.77 -14.51
CA ILE A 24 -9.75 29.29 -13.27
C ILE A 24 -9.40 27.82 -13.04
N LYS A 25 -9.54 26.95 -14.05
CA LYS A 25 -9.15 25.53 -13.96
C LYS A 25 -7.67 25.36 -13.61
N LYS A 26 -6.79 26.22 -14.12
CA LYS A 26 -5.36 26.20 -13.81
C LYS A 26 -5.10 26.61 -12.36
N GLU A 27 -5.77 27.65 -11.87
CA GLU A 27 -5.67 28.11 -10.48
C GLU A 27 -6.24 27.09 -9.48
N GLU A 28 -7.33 26.41 -9.84
CA GLU A 28 -7.89 25.29 -9.08
C GLU A 28 -6.91 24.11 -8.98
N TYR A 29 -6.31 23.71 -10.11
CA TYR A 29 -5.30 22.65 -10.13
C TYR A 29 -4.04 23.01 -9.31
N GLU A 30 -3.61 24.28 -9.36
CA GLU A 30 -2.48 24.79 -8.57
C GLU A 30 -2.80 24.82 -7.06
N LYS A 31 -4.02 25.20 -6.68
CA LYS A 31 -4.52 25.13 -5.29
C LYS A 31 -4.64 23.71 -4.76
N GLU A 32 -5.12 22.76 -5.57
CA GLU A 32 -5.13 21.34 -5.19
C GLU A 32 -3.72 20.80 -5.00
N TRP A 33 -2.79 21.16 -5.88
CA TRP A 33 -1.39 20.77 -5.78
C TRP A 33 -0.71 21.36 -4.53
N GLU A 34 -0.95 22.64 -4.22
CA GLU A 34 -0.44 23.28 -3.01
C GLU A 34 -1.04 22.64 -1.74
N LYS A 35 -2.34 22.35 -1.73
CA LYS A 35 -3.02 21.64 -0.62
C LYS A 35 -2.41 20.26 -0.37
N MET A 36 -2.14 19.49 -1.43
CA MET A 36 -1.46 18.20 -1.35
C MET A 36 -0.01 18.34 -0.85
N ALA A 37 0.72 19.35 -1.31
CA ALA A 37 2.06 19.66 -0.83
C ALA A 37 2.07 20.07 0.66
N GLN A 38 1.05 20.81 1.11
CA GLN A 38 0.84 21.17 2.51
C GLN A 38 0.48 19.95 3.37
N GLU A 39 -0.38 19.06 2.90
CA GLU A 39 -0.70 17.80 3.59
C GLU A 39 0.54 16.90 3.73
N GLU A 40 1.37 16.76 2.68
CA GLU A 40 2.64 16.03 2.75
C GLU A 40 3.63 16.66 3.76
N ARG A 41 3.72 18.00 3.81
CA ARG A 41 4.52 18.72 4.83
C ARG A 41 3.97 18.46 6.24
N GLU A 42 2.66 18.50 6.44
CA GLU A 42 2.04 18.18 7.73
C GLU A 42 2.23 16.72 8.14
N ARG A 43 2.10 15.78 7.19
CA ARG A 43 2.35 14.36 7.42
C ARG A 43 3.78 14.11 7.86
N LYS A 44 4.76 14.74 7.20
CA LYS A 44 6.17 14.72 7.61
C LYS A 44 6.38 15.38 8.99
N ARG A 45 5.71 16.49 9.28
CA ARG A 45 5.75 17.17 10.60
C ARG A 45 5.16 16.29 11.71
N LYS A 46 4.01 15.65 11.49
CA LYS A 46 3.37 14.68 12.41
C LYS A 46 4.26 13.45 12.60
N GLN A 47 4.87 12.90 11.55
CA GLN A 47 5.79 11.77 11.64
C GLN A 47 7.06 12.14 12.44
N GLN A 48 7.64 13.34 12.22
CA GLN A 48 8.76 13.83 13.02
C GLN A 48 8.36 14.09 14.48
N GLN A 49 7.18 14.65 14.74
CA GLN A 49 6.65 14.80 16.10
C GLN A 49 6.43 13.45 16.79
N ALA A 50 5.88 12.44 16.11
CA ALA A 50 5.75 11.10 16.67
C ALA A 50 7.11 10.50 17.06
N ARG A 51 8.13 10.64 16.20
CA ARG A 51 9.51 10.19 16.49
C ARG A 51 10.17 10.99 17.63
N ARG A 52 9.83 12.28 17.78
CA ARG A 52 10.37 13.16 18.84
C ARG A 52 9.67 12.95 20.18
N ASN A 53 8.36 12.72 20.18
CA ASN A 53 7.54 12.43 21.36
C ASN A 53 7.77 11.01 21.87
N GLY A 54 7.95 10.02 20.99
CA GLY A 54 8.38 8.66 21.37
C GLY A 54 9.76 8.60 22.04
N ARG A 55 10.54 9.70 22.03
CA ARG A 55 11.82 9.82 22.75
C ARG A 55 11.68 10.43 24.15
N ARG A 56 10.51 10.97 24.53
CA ARG A 56 10.18 11.27 25.92
C ARG A 56 9.55 10.03 26.54
N ARG A 57 10.34 9.29 27.34
CA ARG A 57 9.85 8.17 28.16
C ARG A 57 8.60 8.61 28.93
N PRO A 58 7.48 7.86 28.89
CA PRO A 58 6.46 8.04 29.91
C PRO A 58 7.04 7.63 31.26
N THR A 59 7.05 8.55 32.22
CA THR A 59 7.30 8.27 33.63
C THR A 59 6.10 7.52 34.21
N SER A 60 6.01 6.22 33.91
CA SER A 60 5.01 5.34 34.50
C SER A 60 5.60 3.95 34.77
N THR A 61 5.63 3.59 36.05
CA THR A 61 6.28 2.40 36.63
C THR A 61 5.55 1.07 36.38
N LYS A 62 4.87 0.92 35.23
CA LYS A 62 3.96 -0.22 34.97
C LYS A 62 4.37 -1.18 33.83
N THR A 63 5.41 -0.88 33.05
CA THR A 63 5.78 -1.69 31.85
C THR A 63 6.78 -2.83 32.07
N VAL A 64 7.36 -2.97 33.28
CA VAL A 64 8.42 -3.96 33.56
C VAL A 64 7.98 -5.41 33.30
N ARG A 65 6.72 -5.76 33.58
CA ARG A 65 6.20 -7.14 33.39
C ARG A 65 6.17 -7.62 31.94
N VAL A 66 5.90 -6.74 30.96
CA VAL A 66 5.73 -7.17 29.56
C VAL A 66 7.08 -7.47 28.90
N SER A 67 8.14 -6.72 29.24
CA SER A 67 9.50 -6.97 28.75
C SER A 67 10.03 -8.34 29.19
N GLN A 68 9.84 -8.66 30.47
CA GLN A 68 10.35 -9.91 31.07
C GLN A 68 9.63 -11.14 30.51
N MET A 69 8.31 -11.07 30.30
CA MET A 69 7.53 -12.13 29.67
C MET A 69 7.94 -12.37 28.20
N ARG A 70 8.26 -11.31 27.44
CA ARG A 70 8.73 -11.43 26.05
C ARG A 70 10.13 -12.05 25.95
N GLN A 71 11.00 -11.82 26.93
CA GLN A 71 12.31 -12.48 27.01
C GLN A 71 12.18 -13.99 27.31
N GLN A 72 11.26 -14.40 28.19
CA GLN A 72 11.04 -15.82 28.51
C GLN A 72 10.57 -16.63 27.28
N ILE A 73 9.67 -16.07 26.46
CA ILE A 73 9.20 -16.74 25.23
C ILE A 73 10.35 -16.88 24.22
N ASN A 74 11.21 -15.88 24.07
CA ASN A 74 12.33 -15.92 23.12
C ASN A 74 13.40 -16.93 23.52
N ASN A 75 13.74 -17.02 24.83
CA ASN A 75 14.64 -18.07 25.33
C ASN A 75 14.05 -19.48 25.19
N LYS A 76 12.73 -19.64 25.33
CA LYS A 76 12.08 -20.96 25.17
C LYS A 76 12.08 -21.44 23.71
N LEU A 77 12.04 -20.53 22.73
CA LEU A 77 12.26 -20.87 21.31
C LEU A 77 13.71 -21.33 21.08
N GLN A 78 14.69 -20.57 21.53
CA GLN A 78 16.12 -20.88 21.32
C GLN A 78 16.57 -22.20 21.96
N GLN A 79 15.89 -22.70 23.01
CA GLN A 79 16.17 -24.02 23.59
C GLN A 79 15.55 -25.20 22.82
N MET A 80 14.60 -24.96 21.91
CA MET A 80 14.01 -26.03 21.09
C MET A 80 14.84 -26.34 19.84
N ASP A 81 15.56 -25.35 19.28
CA ASP A 81 16.42 -25.53 18.10
C ASP A 81 17.75 -26.26 18.39
N HIS A 82 18.13 -26.45 19.66
CA HIS A 82 19.40 -27.07 20.05
C HIS A 82 19.29 -28.52 20.56
N LYS A 83 18.14 -29.19 20.37
CA LYS A 83 17.97 -30.60 20.76
C LYS A 83 17.94 -31.53 19.55
N GLU A 84 19.06 -31.57 18.82
CA GLU A 84 19.32 -32.61 17.84
C GLU A 84 19.25 -34.00 18.48
N THR A 85 18.68 -34.96 17.76
CA THR A 85 18.51 -36.36 18.18
C THR A 85 19.61 -37.21 17.51
N PRO A 86 20.26 -38.17 18.20
CA PRO A 86 21.49 -38.78 17.72
C PRO A 86 21.31 -39.80 16.59
N VAL A 87 22.35 -39.90 15.76
CA VAL A 87 22.47 -40.75 14.56
C VAL A 87 23.17 -42.10 14.88
N PRO A 88 22.78 -43.22 14.24
CA PRO A 88 23.61 -44.41 14.09
C PRO A 88 24.22 -44.54 12.65
N PRO A 89 25.51 -44.90 12.49
CA PRO A 89 26.17 -45.14 11.20
C PRO A 89 26.49 -46.65 10.96
N PRO A 90 27.24 -47.07 9.91
CA PRO A 90 27.09 -46.77 8.47
C PRO A 90 27.23 -48.03 7.56
N LEU A 91 26.88 -47.95 6.28
CA LEU A 91 27.44 -48.81 5.22
C LEU A 91 27.65 -48.02 3.90
N HIS A 92 28.80 -48.25 3.25
CA HIS A 92 29.30 -47.72 1.96
C HIS A 92 29.61 -48.93 1.03
N PRO A 93 30.05 -48.79 -0.26
CA PRO A 93 30.38 -47.57 -1.04
C PRO A 93 29.74 -47.52 -2.46
N THR A 94 30.29 -46.60 -3.29
CA THR A 94 30.25 -46.54 -4.78
C THR A 94 29.11 -45.66 -5.38
N ASP A 95 29.34 -44.67 -6.26
CA ASP A 95 30.58 -44.18 -6.92
C ASP A 95 30.60 -42.65 -7.22
N LEU A 96 31.63 -42.18 -7.94
CA LEU A 96 31.85 -40.83 -8.50
C LEU A 96 32.25 -40.93 -10.00
N PRO A 97 32.09 -39.89 -10.88
CA PRO A 97 32.86 -38.63 -10.78
C PRO A 97 32.21 -37.33 -11.31
N ARG A 98 32.96 -36.22 -11.12
CA ARG A 98 32.71 -34.82 -11.55
C ARG A 98 33.69 -34.44 -12.70
N PRO A 99 33.42 -33.41 -13.52
CA PRO A 99 34.22 -32.16 -13.50
C PRO A 99 33.36 -30.87 -13.68
N ARG A 100 33.58 -29.74 -12.95
CA ARG A 100 34.38 -28.51 -13.25
C ARG A 100 33.82 -27.65 -14.43
N HIS A 101 33.89 -26.31 -14.48
CA HIS A 101 34.81 -25.28 -13.91
C HIS A 101 34.13 -23.86 -13.80
N ASP A 102 34.66 -22.96 -12.94
CA ASP A 102 34.86 -21.47 -13.03
C ASP A 102 33.80 -20.47 -13.57
N ASP A 103 33.82 -19.15 -13.28
CA ASP A 103 34.68 -18.29 -12.43
C ASP A 103 33.94 -16.99 -11.98
N GLY A 104 34.54 -16.13 -11.12
CA GLY A 104 34.17 -14.69 -11.10
C GLY A 104 34.18 -13.90 -9.77
N VAL A 105 35.39 -13.59 -9.27
CA VAL A 105 35.87 -12.38 -8.53
C VAL A 105 35.02 -11.06 -8.58
N ASP A 106 35.14 -10.04 -7.70
CA ASP A 106 35.72 -9.78 -6.34
C ASP A 106 35.44 -8.27 -5.98
N VAL A 107 35.89 -7.80 -4.81
CA VAL A 107 36.25 -6.42 -4.39
C VAL A 107 35.24 -5.55 -3.59
N ASP A 108 35.59 -5.39 -2.31
CA ASP A 108 35.12 -4.41 -1.31
C ASP A 108 35.66 -2.97 -1.59
N GLY A 109 34.99 -1.91 -1.11
CA GLY A 109 35.28 -0.53 -1.55
C GLY A 109 34.77 0.60 -0.65
N ARG A 110 35.33 0.73 0.57
CA ARG A 110 34.95 1.78 1.54
C ARG A 110 35.62 3.15 1.27
N ARG A 111 34.83 4.22 1.48
CA ARG A 111 35.23 5.60 1.88
C ARG A 111 36.18 6.41 0.95
N SER A 112 35.72 7.59 0.55
CA SER A 112 36.48 8.81 0.90
C SER A 112 35.65 10.08 0.99
N ARG A 113 35.90 10.80 2.08
CA ARG A 113 35.38 12.13 2.42
C ARG A 113 36.50 13.12 2.12
N ARG A 114 36.31 14.04 1.18
CA ARG A 114 37.16 15.25 1.09
C ARG A 114 36.29 16.50 1.09
N LYS A 115 36.74 17.43 1.92
CA LYS A 115 36.22 18.77 2.18
C LYS A 115 37.42 19.66 1.91
N SER A 116 37.27 20.66 1.04
CA SER A 116 38.34 21.62 0.73
C SER A 116 37.74 23.02 0.86
N GLU A 117 38.35 23.81 1.72
CA GLU A 117 37.95 25.19 2.01
C GLU A 117 38.93 26.15 1.31
N SER A 118 38.41 27.29 0.88
CA SER A 118 39.04 28.62 0.78
C SER A 118 40.55 28.74 0.54
N LYS A 119 40.94 29.55 -0.46
CA LYS A 119 41.52 30.89 -0.17
C LYS A 119 41.61 31.82 -1.37
N THR A 120 41.63 33.10 -1.04
CA THR A 120 41.83 34.27 -1.89
C THR A 120 43.31 34.48 -2.24
N SER A 121 43.57 35.07 -3.41
CA SER A 121 44.80 35.82 -3.68
C SER A 121 44.46 37.05 -4.51
N GLU A 122 44.79 38.21 -3.97
CA GLU A 122 44.82 39.50 -4.67
C GLU A 122 46.20 39.68 -5.32
N SER A 123 46.26 40.32 -6.48
CA SER A 123 47.46 40.98 -7.02
C SER A 123 47.03 41.95 -8.12
N GLU A 124 47.16 43.24 -7.84
CA GLU A 124 47.14 44.30 -8.85
C GLU A 124 48.45 44.29 -9.62
N VAL A 125 48.40 44.60 -10.93
CA VAL A 125 49.41 45.35 -11.66
C VAL A 125 48.75 45.91 -12.92
N GLU A 126 49.01 47.20 -13.22
CA GLU A 126 48.45 47.92 -14.36
C GLU A 126 49.12 47.51 -15.69
N GLU A 127 48.36 47.54 -16.80
CA GLU A 127 48.84 48.18 -18.03
C GLU A 127 47.66 48.61 -18.92
N GLU A 128 47.71 49.86 -19.41
CA GLU A 128 46.64 50.49 -20.19
C GLU A 128 46.64 49.99 -21.64
N ARG A 129 45.63 49.20 -22.03
CA ARG A 129 45.41 48.73 -23.42
C ARG A 129 43.92 48.76 -23.80
N PRO A 130 43.59 48.89 -25.11
CA PRO A 130 42.31 49.43 -25.58
C PRO A 130 41.10 48.58 -25.17
N PRO A 131 39.89 49.17 -25.12
CA PRO A 131 38.70 48.51 -24.59
C PRO A 131 38.46 47.19 -25.31
N PRO A 132 38.37 46.05 -24.59
CA PRO A 132 37.95 44.81 -25.20
C PRO A 132 36.54 45.01 -25.75
N SER A 133 36.37 44.67 -27.03
CA SER A 133 35.07 44.59 -27.70
C SER A 133 34.06 43.87 -26.81
N THR A 134 32.80 44.29 -26.91
CA THR A 134 31.66 43.71 -26.17
C THR A 134 31.50 42.21 -26.45
N ASP A 135 32.26 41.39 -25.73
CA ASP A 135 32.16 39.94 -25.74
C ASP A 135 30.99 39.54 -24.85
N SER A 136 29.78 39.65 -25.42
CA SER A 136 28.58 39.09 -24.80
C SER A 136 28.85 37.59 -24.57
N PRO A 137 28.75 37.08 -23.33
CA PRO A 137 29.01 35.67 -23.07
C PRO A 137 28.13 34.82 -23.99
N PRO A 138 28.70 33.81 -24.68
CA PRO A 138 27.97 33.06 -25.69
C PRO A 138 26.71 32.48 -25.05
N LEU A 139 25.55 32.81 -25.63
CA LEU A 139 24.26 32.34 -25.18
C LEU A 139 24.32 30.80 -25.10
N PRO A 140 23.77 30.19 -24.02
CA PRO A 140 23.77 28.74 -23.90
C PRO A 140 23.08 28.16 -25.13
N PRO A 141 23.63 27.09 -25.75
CA PRO A 141 23.11 26.56 -27.00
C PRO A 141 21.63 26.22 -26.85
N GLU A 142 20.81 26.65 -27.82
CA GLU A 142 19.39 26.32 -27.81
C GLU A 142 19.21 24.81 -27.74
N PRO A 143 18.29 24.30 -26.89
CA PRO A 143 18.15 22.86 -26.68
C PRO A 143 17.78 22.18 -28.00
N THR A 144 18.55 21.18 -28.39
CA THR A 144 18.33 20.46 -29.65
C THR A 144 16.92 19.87 -29.67
N MET A 145 16.31 19.72 -30.85
CA MET A 145 15.01 19.04 -30.98
C MET A 145 14.98 17.68 -30.26
N ALA A 146 16.08 16.92 -30.30
CA ALA A 146 16.25 15.67 -29.56
C ALA A 146 16.26 15.84 -28.03
N ASP A 147 16.84 16.93 -27.51
CA ASP A 147 16.86 17.23 -26.07
C ASP A 147 15.46 17.61 -25.57
N THR A 148 14.71 18.38 -26.37
CA THR A 148 13.32 18.73 -26.05
C THR A 148 12.40 17.50 -26.07
N GLU A 149 12.55 16.59 -27.04
CA GLU A 149 11.82 15.31 -27.08
C GLU A 149 12.17 14.42 -25.88
N LEU A 150 13.46 14.27 -25.56
CA LEU A 150 13.91 13.46 -24.43
C LEU A 150 13.39 14.01 -23.09
N TYR A 151 13.38 15.34 -22.94
CA TYR A 151 12.82 16.04 -21.79
C TYR A 151 11.30 15.79 -21.66
N LEU A 152 10.54 15.94 -22.76
CA LEU A 152 9.10 15.64 -22.79
C LEU A 152 8.81 14.17 -22.42
N ARG A 153 9.61 13.23 -22.93
CA ARG A 153 9.50 11.79 -22.62
C ARG A 153 9.93 11.46 -21.18
N GLN A 154 10.81 12.26 -20.57
CA GLN A 154 11.15 12.16 -19.15
C GLN A 154 10.02 12.69 -18.26
N GLN A 155 9.43 13.85 -18.60
CA GLN A 155 8.24 14.37 -17.92
C GLN A 155 7.04 13.40 -18.03
N ALA A 156 6.80 12.82 -19.20
CA ALA A 156 5.71 11.85 -19.40
C ALA A 156 5.86 10.64 -18.47
N ARG A 157 7.06 10.04 -18.38
CA ARG A 157 7.36 8.92 -17.47
C ARG A 157 7.26 9.29 -15.99
N LEU A 158 7.51 10.57 -15.63
CA LEU A 158 7.30 11.07 -14.27
C LEU A 158 5.82 11.23 -13.94
N ARG A 159 5.02 11.76 -14.88
CA ARG A 159 3.55 11.88 -14.76
C ARG A 159 2.88 10.50 -14.66
N GLU A 160 3.17 9.60 -15.60
CA GLU A 160 2.67 8.22 -15.61
C GLU A 160 2.97 7.48 -14.28
N ARG A 161 4.20 7.62 -13.76
CA ARG A 161 4.58 7.05 -12.45
C ARG A 161 3.77 7.63 -11.30
N HIS A 162 3.56 8.95 -11.30
CA HIS A 162 2.77 9.63 -10.27
C HIS A 162 1.29 9.25 -10.34
N GLU A 163 0.72 9.19 -11.54
CA GLU A 163 -0.65 8.73 -11.80
C GLU A 163 -0.86 7.28 -11.35
N LEU A 164 0.07 6.36 -11.69
CA LEU A 164 0.06 4.98 -11.19
C LEU A 164 0.15 4.91 -9.65
N GLN A 165 0.98 5.74 -9.03
CA GLN A 165 1.12 5.78 -7.57
C GLN A 165 -0.15 6.30 -6.88
N MET A 166 -0.76 7.36 -7.43
CA MET A 166 -2.02 7.92 -6.93
C MET A 166 -3.18 6.94 -7.14
N LYS A 167 -3.28 6.32 -8.32
CA LYS A 167 -4.27 5.27 -8.60
C LYS A 167 -4.15 4.10 -7.63
N LYS A 168 -2.93 3.60 -7.40
CA LYS A 168 -2.67 2.52 -6.43
C LYS A 168 -3.00 2.92 -4.99
N LYS A 169 -2.84 4.20 -4.62
CA LYS A 169 -3.24 4.72 -3.31
C LYS A 169 -4.77 4.71 -3.18
N VAL A 170 -5.49 5.25 -4.18
CA VAL A 170 -6.96 5.26 -4.20
C VAL A 170 -7.52 3.83 -4.15
N GLU A 171 -7.00 2.92 -4.96
CA GLU A 171 -7.39 1.50 -4.96
C GLU A 171 -7.17 0.81 -3.60
N ALA A 172 -6.10 1.17 -2.88
CA ALA A 172 -5.84 0.67 -1.53
C ALA A 172 -6.78 1.28 -0.47
N ASP A 173 -7.01 2.60 -0.53
CA ASP A 173 -7.91 3.33 0.38
C ASP A 173 -9.37 2.84 0.18
N GLU A 174 -9.79 2.58 -1.07
CA GLU A 174 -11.09 1.96 -1.41
C GLU A 174 -11.19 0.51 -0.88
N ALA A 175 -10.15 -0.30 -1.06
CA ALA A 175 -10.14 -1.69 -0.57
C ALA A 175 -10.20 -1.78 0.97
N ASP A 176 -9.57 -0.86 1.68
CA ASP A 176 -9.65 -0.78 3.14
C ASP A 176 -11.01 -0.23 3.62
N ALA A 177 -11.62 0.72 2.90
CA ALA A 177 -12.98 1.18 3.18
C ALA A 177 -14.03 0.06 3.00
N VAL A 178 -13.99 -0.63 1.86
CA VAL A 178 -14.86 -1.79 1.56
C VAL A 178 -14.67 -2.90 2.60
N ARG A 179 -13.44 -3.15 3.06
CA ARG A 179 -13.18 -4.10 4.15
C ARG A 179 -13.86 -3.69 5.45
N GLY A 180 -13.76 -2.42 5.85
CA GLY A 180 -14.39 -1.89 7.06
C GLY A 180 -15.91 -2.05 7.03
N ASP A 181 -16.54 -1.70 5.91
CA ASP A 181 -17.98 -1.83 5.73
C ASP A 181 -18.46 -3.29 5.76
N ILE A 182 -17.74 -4.20 5.08
CA ILE A 182 -18.04 -5.64 5.09
C ILE A 182 -17.90 -6.20 6.52
N HIS A 183 -16.80 -5.91 7.20
CA HIS A 183 -16.55 -6.40 8.56
C HIS A 183 -17.67 -5.93 9.52
N ARG A 184 -17.99 -4.63 9.51
CA ARG A 184 -19.08 -4.08 10.33
C ARG A 184 -20.44 -4.70 9.98
N ARG A 185 -20.72 -4.94 8.71
CA ARG A 185 -21.98 -5.57 8.25
C ARG A 185 -22.11 -7.00 8.79
N VAL A 186 -21.05 -7.80 8.69
CA VAL A 186 -21.01 -9.18 9.21
C VAL A 186 -21.06 -9.20 10.75
N GLU A 187 -20.36 -8.29 11.42
CA GLU A 187 -20.39 -8.17 12.88
C GLU A 187 -21.80 -7.83 13.39
N MET A 188 -22.43 -6.78 12.85
CA MET A 188 -23.81 -6.40 13.21
C MET A 188 -24.82 -7.52 12.88
N TRP A 189 -24.63 -8.24 11.77
CA TRP A 189 -25.47 -9.38 11.41
C TRP A 189 -25.30 -10.56 12.37
N ALA A 190 -24.08 -10.83 12.86
CA ALA A 190 -23.80 -11.93 13.79
C ALA A 190 -24.14 -11.59 15.25
N PHE A 191 -24.23 -10.30 15.60
CA PHE A 191 -24.41 -9.84 16.98
C PHE A 191 -25.66 -10.44 17.63
N GLY A 192 -25.47 -11.06 18.81
CA GLY A 192 -26.55 -11.68 19.58
C GLY A 192 -27.17 -12.96 18.98
N LYS A 193 -26.85 -13.34 17.74
CA LYS A 193 -27.42 -14.54 17.10
C LYS A 193 -26.77 -15.82 17.63
N LYS A 194 -27.59 -16.83 17.90
CA LYS A 194 -27.12 -18.22 18.09
C LYS A 194 -26.68 -18.81 16.75
N PHE A 195 -25.79 -19.80 16.77
CA PHE A 195 -25.25 -20.43 15.56
C PHE A 195 -26.31 -20.89 14.54
N LEU A 196 -27.38 -21.57 15.02
CA LEU A 196 -28.54 -21.94 14.19
C LEU A 196 -29.18 -20.73 13.49
N HIS A 197 -29.35 -19.61 14.21
CA HIS A 197 -29.97 -18.40 13.68
C HIS A 197 -29.06 -17.68 12.66
N MET A 198 -27.75 -17.81 12.78
CA MET A 198 -26.82 -17.33 11.76
C MET A 198 -27.02 -18.10 10.45
N ILE A 199 -27.05 -19.45 10.49
CA ILE A 199 -27.32 -20.26 9.28
C ILE A 199 -28.69 -19.92 8.66
N LEU A 200 -29.72 -19.78 9.49
CA LEU A 200 -31.08 -19.44 9.06
C LEU A 200 -31.24 -18.01 8.51
N THR A 201 -30.23 -17.15 8.60
CA THR A 201 -30.28 -15.76 8.11
C THR A 201 -29.09 -15.40 7.19
N LEU A 202 -28.47 -16.38 6.54
CA LEU A 202 -27.34 -16.16 5.62
C LEU A 202 -27.70 -15.36 4.36
N ASP A 203 -28.95 -15.45 3.90
CA ASP A 203 -29.51 -14.63 2.81
C ASP A 203 -29.47 -13.13 3.09
N GLN A 204 -29.54 -12.72 4.36
CA GLN A 204 -29.49 -11.31 4.77
C GLN A 204 -28.10 -10.67 4.59
N ILE A 205 -27.04 -11.49 4.49
CA ILE A 205 -25.66 -11.03 4.49
C ILE A 205 -24.90 -11.39 3.23
N SER A 206 -25.30 -12.46 2.51
CA SER A 206 -24.65 -12.90 1.28
C SER A 206 -25.66 -13.34 0.22
N SER A 207 -25.46 -12.89 -1.02
CA SER A 207 -26.31 -13.23 -2.17
C SER A 207 -26.04 -14.63 -2.74
N ASN A 208 -25.07 -15.38 -2.22
CA ASN A 208 -24.58 -16.65 -2.78
C ASN A 208 -25.62 -17.79 -2.68
N ASP A 209 -26.05 -18.33 -3.82
CA ASP A 209 -27.09 -19.38 -3.87
C ASP A 209 -26.69 -20.71 -3.23
N ALA A 210 -25.39 -21.02 -3.14
CA ALA A 210 -24.94 -22.23 -2.43
C ALA A 210 -25.13 -22.08 -0.91
N LEU A 211 -25.06 -20.85 -0.37
CA LEU A 211 -25.38 -20.56 1.03
C LEU A 211 -26.88 -20.64 1.28
N LYS A 212 -27.72 -20.09 0.38
CA LYS A 212 -29.19 -20.21 0.43
C LYS A 212 -29.65 -21.68 0.42
N LYS A 213 -28.99 -22.56 -0.36
CA LYS A 213 -29.24 -24.01 -0.33
C LYS A 213 -28.94 -24.63 1.04
N CYS A 214 -27.88 -24.18 1.73
CA CYS A 214 -27.54 -24.65 3.07
C CYS A 214 -28.54 -24.15 4.13
N GLN A 215 -28.98 -22.89 4.01
CA GLN A 215 -30.05 -22.30 4.82
C GLN A 215 -31.37 -23.07 4.67
N LEU A 216 -31.81 -23.31 3.43
CA LEU A 216 -33.06 -24.03 3.14
C LEU A 216 -33.06 -25.46 3.70
N MET A 217 -31.91 -26.15 3.62
CA MET A 217 -31.75 -27.49 4.20
C MET A 217 -31.99 -27.48 5.72
N VAL A 218 -31.48 -26.47 6.45
CA VAL A 218 -31.70 -26.34 7.91
C VAL A 218 -33.10 -25.83 8.24
N ALA A 219 -33.70 -25.00 7.37
CA ALA A 219 -35.08 -24.53 7.55
C ALA A 219 -36.10 -25.67 7.40
N GLN A 220 -35.81 -26.67 6.57
CA GLN A 220 -36.64 -27.86 6.39
C GLN A 220 -36.47 -28.88 7.52
N SER A 221 -35.25 -29.09 8.02
CA SER A 221 -34.97 -29.94 9.17
C SER A 221 -33.92 -29.30 10.10
N PRO A 222 -34.34 -28.62 11.19
CA PRO A 222 -33.43 -27.94 12.12
C PRO A 222 -32.83 -28.90 13.16
N ASP A 223 -32.49 -30.12 12.73
CA ASP A 223 -31.82 -31.11 13.57
C ASP A 223 -30.30 -30.89 13.63
N ASP A 224 -29.70 -31.33 14.73
CA ASP A 224 -28.31 -31.04 15.07
C ASP A 224 -27.29 -31.62 14.07
N ASP A 225 -27.62 -32.74 13.40
CA ASP A 225 -26.78 -33.33 12.37
C ASP A 225 -26.92 -32.61 11.03
N THR A 226 -28.12 -32.16 10.65
CA THR A 226 -28.35 -31.29 9.50
C THR A 226 -27.69 -29.93 9.69
N VAL A 227 -27.75 -29.33 10.88
CA VAL A 227 -27.04 -28.10 11.22
C VAL A 227 -25.52 -28.29 11.05
N ARG A 228 -24.95 -29.37 11.59
CA ARG A 228 -23.52 -29.72 11.40
C ARG A 228 -23.18 -30.03 9.93
N LYS A 229 -24.09 -30.61 9.15
CA LYS A 229 -23.94 -30.87 7.71
C LYS A 229 -23.97 -29.58 6.89
N ALA A 230 -24.90 -28.67 7.20
CA ALA A 230 -25.02 -27.36 6.58
C ALA A 230 -23.75 -26.54 6.82
N TYR A 231 -23.27 -26.49 8.07
CA TYR A 231 -22.01 -25.86 8.43
C TYR A 231 -20.83 -26.33 7.59
N ARG A 232 -20.62 -27.66 7.48
CA ARG A 232 -19.55 -28.22 6.64
C ARG A 232 -19.67 -27.83 5.17
N ASN A 233 -20.89 -27.67 4.65
CA ASN A 233 -21.12 -27.22 3.28
C ASN A 233 -20.86 -25.71 3.13
N ILE A 234 -21.33 -24.89 4.07
CA ILE A 234 -21.06 -23.45 4.12
C ILE A 234 -19.54 -23.21 4.14
N LEU A 235 -18.80 -23.88 5.02
CA LEU A 235 -17.34 -23.74 5.09
C LEU A 235 -16.63 -24.07 3.77
N ARG A 236 -17.15 -25.01 2.96
CA ARG A 236 -16.60 -25.31 1.63
C ARG A 236 -16.87 -24.20 0.61
N VAL A 237 -17.96 -23.45 0.76
CA VAL A 237 -18.33 -22.32 -0.10
C VAL A 237 -17.53 -21.08 0.26
N VAL A 238 -17.46 -20.72 1.56
CA VAL A 238 -16.75 -19.52 2.03
C VAL A 238 -15.26 -19.73 2.32
N HIS A 239 -14.68 -20.89 1.95
CA HIS A 239 -13.26 -21.14 2.18
C HIS A 239 -12.41 -20.19 1.32
N PRO A 240 -11.39 -19.50 1.88
CA PRO A 240 -10.58 -18.54 1.12
C PRO A 240 -9.86 -19.19 -0.08
N ASP A 241 -9.55 -20.48 -0.01
CA ASP A 241 -8.95 -21.22 -1.13
C ASP A 241 -9.87 -21.33 -2.37
N LYS A 242 -11.19 -21.42 -2.16
CA LYS A 242 -12.17 -21.52 -3.26
C LYS A 242 -12.45 -20.18 -3.92
N LEU A 243 -12.08 -19.08 -3.26
CA LEU A 243 -12.42 -17.72 -3.68
C LEU A 243 -11.20 -16.95 -4.21
N ARG A 244 -10.04 -17.59 -4.42
CA ARG A 244 -8.86 -16.92 -5.00
C ARG A 244 -9.12 -16.26 -6.37
N GLY A 245 -10.10 -16.74 -7.13
CA GLY A 245 -10.55 -16.16 -8.41
C GLY A 245 -11.81 -15.29 -8.32
N ALA A 246 -12.39 -15.13 -7.11
CA ALA A 246 -13.55 -14.29 -6.86
C ALA A 246 -13.15 -12.80 -6.76
N THR A 247 -14.14 -11.91 -6.77
CA THR A 247 -13.87 -10.47 -6.61
C THR A 247 -13.32 -10.14 -5.22
N ILE A 248 -12.50 -9.08 -5.08
CA ILE A 248 -11.97 -8.63 -3.78
C ILE A 248 -13.05 -8.48 -2.70
N PRO A 249 -14.20 -7.79 -2.93
CA PRO A 249 -15.26 -7.70 -1.92
C PRO A 249 -15.84 -9.07 -1.54
N GLU A 250 -16.01 -9.99 -2.48
CA GLU A 250 -16.52 -11.35 -2.22
C GLU A 250 -15.53 -12.18 -1.39
N GLN A 251 -14.23 -12.08 -1.67
CA GLN A 251 -13.17 -12.69 -0.85
C GLN A 251 -13.17 -12.17 0.59
N LEU A 252 -13.38 -10.86 0.77
CA LEU A 252 -13.47 -10.23 2.09
C LEU A 252 -14.74 -10.67 2.83
N GLU A 253 -15.91 -10.62 2.19
CA GLU A 253 -17.19 -11.05 2.77
C GLU A 253 -17.12 -12.50 3.26
N ALA A 254 -16.66 -13.41 2.40
CA ALA A 254 -16.53 -14.82 2.76
C ALA A 254 -15.54 -15.07 3.90
N LYS A 255 -14.43 -14.33 3.96
CA LYS A 255 -13.45 -14.44 5.05
C LYS A 255 -14.03 -14.01 6.40
N GLU A 256 -14.78 -12.91 6.41
CA GLU A 256 -15.45 -12.44 7.63
C GLU A 256 -16.58 -13.40 8.04
N LEU A 257 -17.39 -13.91 7.10
CA LEU A 257 -18.41 -14.93 7.35
C LEU A 257 -17.81 -16.24 7.89
N PHE A 258 -16.73 -16.75 7.28
CA PHE A 258 -16.00 -17.93 7.75
C PHE A 258 -15.53 -17.76 9.20
N THR A 259 -15.00 -16.57 9.52
CA THR A 259 -14.53 -16.24 10.87
C THR A 259 -15.68 -16.19 11.88
N ALA A 260 -16.76 -15.48 11.56
CA ALA A 260 -17.93 -15.32 12.43
C ALA A 260 -18.64 -16.67 12.68
N LEU A 261 -18.83 -17.48 11.63
CA LEU A 261 -19.47 -18.80 11.72
C LEU A 261 -18.64 -19.80 12.53
N ASN A 262 -17.31 -19.85 12.33
CA ASN A 262 -16.43 -20.70 13.14
C ASN A 262 -16.52 -20.32 14.63
N GLN A 263 -16.44 -19.02 14.95
CA GLN A 263 -16.55 -18.55 16.33
C GLN A 263 -17.91 -18.92 16.97
N ALA A 264 -19.01 -18.79 16.23
CA ALA A 264 -20.33 -19.16 16.70
C ALA A 264 -20.50 -20.68 16.85
N PHE A 265 -19.89 -21.48 15.96
CA PHE A 265 -19.90 -22.93 16.05
C PHE A 265 -19.16 -23.44 17.29
N GLU A 266 -17.94 -22.97 17.54
CA GLU A 266 -17.18 -23.35 18.73
C GLU A 266 -17.88 -22.90 20.03
N LYS A 267 -18.53 -21.72 20.04
CA LYS A 267 -19.41 -21.29 21.14
C LYS A 267 -20.60 -22.23 21.34
N SER A 268 -21.20 -22.75 20.26
CA SER A 268 -22.34 -23.66 20.37
C SER A 268 -21.98 -25.04 20.93
N LYS A 269 -20.81 -25.60 20.56
CA LYS A 269 -20.29 -26.84 21.19
C LYS A 269 -20.16 -26.69 22.71
N ASN A 270 -19.58 -25.58 23.16
CA ASN A 270 -19.34 -25.29 24.57
C ASN A 270 -20.61 -24.95 25.37
N GLN A 271 -21.80 -24.96 24.75
CA GLN A 271 -23.11 -24.82 25.41
C GLN A 271 -23.92 -26.12 25.43
N VAL A 272 -23.44 -27.16 24.75
CA VAL A 272 -24.07 -28.50 24.67
C VAL A 272 -23.25 -29.55 25.46
N ALA A 273 -22.01 -29.20 25.83
CA ALA A 273 -21.16 -29.91 26.79
C ALA A 273 -21.31 -29.34 28.21
#